data_AF-A0A4R6R1F1-F1
#
_entry.id   AF-A0A4R6R1F1-F1
#
_cell.length_a   1.000
_cell.length_b   1.000
_cell.length_c   1.000
_cell.angle_alpha   90.00
_cell.angle_beta   90.00
_cell.angle_gamma   90.00
#
_symmetry.space_group_name_H-M   'P 1'
#
loop_
_entity.id
_entity.type
_entity.pdbx_description
1 polymer ?
#
loop_
_entity_poly.entity_id
_entity_poly.type
_entity_poly.pdbx_seq_one_letter_code
_entity_poly.pdbx_strand_id
1 'polypeptide(L)'
;MALYLAQHAGRRYDTLFSDEADGALDPERKRMFMAMKREVLRVGGYQREFFVSQTPELTAMADAVIDLDAMRDRGVTVDGAKKWASA
;
A
#
# COMPACT_ATOMS: atom_id res chain seq x y z
N MET A 1 -3.22 -5.56 12.36
CA MET A 1 -2.55 -6.85 12.06
C MET A 1 -1.05 -6.71 11.80
N ALA A 2 -0.60 -5.72 11.02
CA ALA A 2 0.83 -5.55 10.70
C ALA A 2 1.77 -5.51 11.92
N LEU A 3 1.45 -4.78 12.98
CA LEU A 3 2.29 -4.72 14.19
C LEU A 3 2.37 -6.07 14.94
N TYR A 4 1.25 -6.80 14.99
CA TYR A 4 1.19 -8.11 15.64
C TYR A 4 2.05 -9.15 14.91
N LEU A 5 1.98 -9.16 13.57
CA LEU A 5 2.81 -10.05 12.74
C LEU A 5 4.31 -9.68 12.83
N ALA A 6 4.66 -8.40 12.88
CA ALA A 6 6.05 -7.97 13.05
C ALA A 6 6.69 -8.55 14.33
N GLN A 7 5.89 -8.63 15.41
CA GLN A 7 6.37 -9.07 16.72
C GLN A 7 6.31 -10.59 16.90
N HIS A 8 5.37 -11.29 16.25
CA HIS A 8 5.09 -12.71 16.50
C HIS A 8 5.52 -13.66 15.37
N ALA A 9 5.91 -13.18 14.19
CA ALA A 9 6.18 -14.06 13.05
C ALA A 9 7.52 -14.82 13.11
N GLY A 10 8.38 -14.55 14.10
CA GLY A 10 9.74 -15.13 14.19
C GLY A 10 10.66 -14.76 13.03
N ARG A 11 10.19 -13.90 12.10
CA ARG A 11 10.88 -13.40 10.92
C ARG A 11 10.57 -11.92 10.75
N ARG A 12 11.58 -11.14 10.36
CA ARG A 12 11.42 -9.72 10.06
C ARG A 12 10.81 -9.57 8.67
N TYR A 13 9.68 -8.88 8.59
CA TYR A 13 9.10 -8.45 7.33
C TYR A 13 9.50 -7.00 7.10
N ASP A 14 10.20 -6.72 6.00
CA ASP A 14 10.68 -5.36 5.71
C ASP A 14 9.67 -4.51 4.92
N THR A 15 8.69 -5.16 4.27
CA THR A 15 7.75 -4.50 3.35
C THR A 15 6.31 -4.89 3.65
N LEU A 16 5.42 -3.90 3.67
CA LEU A 16 3.97 -4.09 3.77
C LEU A 16 3.27 -3.85 2.43
N PHE A 17 2.19 -4.58 2.19
CA PHE A 17 1.27 -4.39 1.07
C PHE A 17 -0.14 -4.18 1.62
N SER A 18 -0.86 -3.18 1.13
CA SER A 18 -2.25 -2.90 1.51
C SER A 18 -3.08 -2.51 0.29
N ASP A 19 -4.19 -3.19 0.07
CA ASP A 19 -5.13 -2.91 -1.03
C ASP A 19 -6.42 -2.30 -0.51
N GLU A 20 -6.92 -1.25 -1.18
CA GLU A 20 -8.18 -0.53 -0.93
C GLU A 20 -8.52 -0.24 0.56
N ALA A 21 -7.52 0.06 1.37
CA ALA A 21 -7.70 0.23 2.81
C ALA A 21 -8.40 1.56 3.22
N ASP A 22 -8.73 2.43 2.27
CA ASP A 22 -9.21 3.80 2.47
C ASP A 22 -10.66 4.07 1.99
N GLY A 23 -11.36 3.07 1.45
CA GLY A 23 -12.57 3.22 0.64
C GLY A 23 -13.78 3.92 1.27
N ALA A 24 -13.84 4.10 2.59
CA ALA A 24 -14.95 4.77 3.29
C ALA A 24 -14.53 5.91 4.23
N LEU A 25 -13.28 6.36 4.17
CA LEU A 25 -12.78 7.39 5.08
C LEU A 25 -13.02 8.80 4.52
N ASP A 26 -13.53 9.72 5.35
CA ASP A 26 -13.57 11.15 5.03
C ASP A 26 -12.15 11.70 4.77
N PRO A 27 -11.98 12.78 3.98
CA PRO A 27 -10.66 13.33 3.63
C PRO A 27 -9.74 13.62 4.83
N GLU A 28 -10.31 14.04 5.97
CA GLU A 28 -9.55 14.22 7.21
C GLU A 28 -9.09 12.90 7.83
N ARG A 29 -9.99 11.91 7.88
CA ARG A 29 -9.68 10.56 8.37
C ARG A 29 -8.64 9.86 7.50
N LYS A 30 -8.63 10.12 6.19
CA LYS A 30 -7.61 9.65 5.24
C LYS A 30 -6.21 10.19 5.57
N ARG A 31 -6.10 11.48 5.91
CA ARG A 31 -4.82 12.07 6.36
C ARG A 31 -4.32 11.45 7.66
N MET A 32 -5.23 11.30 8.64
CA MET A 32 -4.91 10.64 9.91
C MET A 32 -4.49 9.18 9.71
N PHE A 33 -5.13 8.48 8.78
CA PHE A 33 -4.80 7.10 8.43
C PHE A 33 -3.40 6.97 7.81
N MET A 34 -2.99 7.91 6.97
CA MET A 34 -1.61 7.94 6.46
C MET A 34 -0.58 8.24 7.54
N ALA A 35 -0.87 9.19 8.45
CA ALA A 35 -0.01 9.44 9.60
C ALA A 35 0.13 8.19 10.48
N MET A 36 -0.98 7.49 10.73
CA MET A 36 -0.99 6.21 11.46
C MET A 36 -0.16 5.15 10.73
N LYS A 37 -0.27 5.01 9.41
CA LYS A 37 0.53 4.06 8.63
C LYS A 37 2.03 4.32 8.75
N ARG A 38 2.46 5.58 8.71
CA ARG A 38 3.87 5.95 8.94
C ARG A 38 4.36 5.53 10.33
N GLU A 39 3.54 5.73 11.35
CA GLU A 39 3.84 5.26 12.71
C GLU A 39 3.87 3.73 12.82
N VAL A 40 3.00 3.02 12.09
CA VAL A 40 3.05 1.56 11.99
C VAL A 40 4.37 1.09 11.37
N LEU A 41 4.89 1.78 10.35
CA LEU A 41 6.20 1.43 9.77
C LEU A 41 7.33 1.66 10.78
N ARG A 42 7.34 2.82 11.44
CA ARG A 42 8.34 3.18 12.43
C ARG A 42 8.36 2.20 13.62
N VAL A 43 7.20 1.86 14.16
CA VAL A 43 7.07 0.98 15.34
C VAL A 43 7.23 -0.50 14.96
N GLY A 44 6.75 -0.91 13.78
CA GLY A 44 6.86 -2.26 13.28
C GLY A 44 8.24 -2.61 12.69
N GLY A 45 9.11 -1.61 12.51
CA GLY A 45 10.45 -1.81 11.92
C GLY A 45 10.42 -2.11 10.42
N TYR A 46 9.36 -1.69 9.73
CA TYR A 46 9.19 -1.86 8.29
C TYR A 46 9.95 -0.75 7.53
N GLN A 47 10.61 -1.11 6.43
CA GLN A 47 11.35 -0.16 5.60
C GLN A 47 10.44 0.60 4.63
N ARG A 48 9.35 -0.02 4.16
CA ARG A 48 8.44 0.59 3.18
C ARG A 48 7.07 -0.08 3.17
N GLU A 49 6.09 0.64 2.65
CA GLU A 49 4.75 0.14 2.35
C GLU A 49 4.41 0.44 0.89
N PHE A 50 3.79 -0.53 0.22
CA PHE A 50 3.07 -0.30 -1.03
C PHE A 50 1.57 -0.36 -0.73
N PHE A 51 0.86 0.70 -1.10
CA PHE A 51 -0.59 0.72 -0.98
C PHE A 51 -1.24 1.07 -2.31
N VAL A 52 -2.41 0.49 -2.56
CA VAL A 52 -3.24 0.79 -3.72
C VAL A 52 -4.44 1.61 -3.22
N SER A 53 -4.71 2.74 -3.88
CA SER A 53 -5.84 3.60 -3.58
C SER A 53 -6.34 4.26 -4.86
N GLN A 54 -7.66 4.38 -4.99
CA GLN A 54 -8.31 5.14 -6.06
C GLN A 54 -8.50 6.62 -5.69
N THR A 55 -8.08 7.04 -4.49
CA THR A 55 -8.22 8.40 -3.98
C THR A 55 -7.00 9.24 -4.35
N PRO A 56 -7.11 10.25 -5.24
CA PRO A 56 -5.98 11.07 -5.66
C PRO A 56 -5.30 11.81 -4.49
N GLU A 57 -6.08 12.26 -3.50
CA GLU A 57 -5.57 12.95 -2.32
C GLU A 57 -4.63 12.07 -1.47
N LEU A 58 -4.84 10.76 -1.47
CA LEU A 58 -3.98 9.82 -0.75
C LEU A 58 -2.74 9.47 -1.56
N THR A 59 -2.89 9.29 -2.87
CA THR A 59 -1.77 9.06 -3.78
C THR A 59 -0.80 10.25 -3.76
N ALA A 60 -1.30 11.49 -3.63
CA ALA A 60 -0.47 12.69 -3.49
C ALA A 60 0.33 12.75 -2.18
N MET A 61 -0.08 12.01 -1.14
CA MET A 61 0.63 11.93 0.14
C MET A 61 1.70 10.83 0.16
N ALA A 62 1.78 9.99 -0.88
CA ALA A 62 2.78 8.95 -1.00
C ALA A 62 4.17 9.56 -1.24
N ASP A 63 5.20 8.88 -0.75
CA ASP A 63 6.60 9.26 -1.03
C ASP A 63 6.95 9.04 -2.51
N ALA A 64 6.32 8.06 -3.16
CA ALA A 64 6.42 7.81 -4.59
C ALA A 64 5.10 7.23 -5.12
N VAL A 65 4.76 7.57 -6.36
CA VAL A 65 3.55 7.09 -7.05
C VAL A 65 3.93 6.16 -8.19
N ILE A 66 3.33 4.97 -8.22
CA ILE A 66 3.42 4.05 -9.34
C ILE A 66 2.15 4.23 -10.18
N ASP A 67 2.26 5.01 -11.26
CA ASP A 67 1.15 5.25 -12.19
C ASP A 67 1.07 4.11 -13.21
N LEU A 68 0.08 3.25 -13.03
CA LEU A 68 -0.15 2.08 -13.88
C LEU A 68 -0.65 2.48 -15.28
N ASP A 69 -1.38 3.59 -15.41
CA ASP A 69 -1.87 4.07 -16.70
C ASP A 69 -0.73 4.62 -17.53
N ALA A 70 0.14 5.45 -16.93
CA ALA A 70 1.35 5.93 -17.60
C ALA A 70 2.31 4.78 -17.97
N MET A 71 2.36 3.71 -17.17
CA MET A 71 3.17 2.53 -17.50
C MET A 71 2.57 1.75 -18.68
N ARG A 72 1.25 1.59 -18.73
CA ARG A 72 0.55 0.96 -19.87
C ARG A 72 0.79 1.74 -21.16
N ASP A 73 0.71 3.07 -21.11
CA ASP A 73 0.94 3.95 -22.28
C ASP A 73 2.39 3.89 -22.78
N ARG A 74 3.35 3.60 -21.88
CA ARG A 74 4.75 3.32 -22.23
C ARG A 74 4.99 1.90 -22.77
N GLY A 75 3.94 1.11 -22.96
CA GLY A 75 4.02 -0.26 -23.48
C GLY A 75 4.51 -1.27 -22.46
N VAL A 76 4.50 -0.95 -21.15
CA VAL A 76 4.84 -1.93 -20.11
C VAL A 76 3.66 -2.89 -19.95
N THR A 77 3.88 -4.16 -20.31
CA THR A 77 2.89 -5.22 -20.15
C THR A 77 3.08 -5.95 -18.83
N VAL A 78 1.99 -6.12 -18.08
CA VAL A 78 1.99 -6.97 -16.88
C VAL A 78 1.79 -8.42 -17.31
N ASP A 79 2.88 -9.17 -17.44
CA ASP A 79 2.84 -10.62 -17.64
C ASP A 79 2.42 -11.30 -16.33
N GLY A 80 1.10 -11.44 -16.11
CA GLY A 80 0.60 -12.12 -14.91
C GLY A 80 -0.91 -12.03 -14.64
N ALA A 81 -1.64 -11.10 -15.27
CA ALA A 81 -3.07 -10.90 -14.99
C ALA A 81 -3.96 -12.12 -15.32
N LYS A 82 -3.47 -13.08 -16.13
CA LYS A 82 -4.24 -14.28 -16.50
C LYS A 82 -4.31 -15.38 -15.44
N LYS A 83 -3.56 -15.32 -14.32
CA LYS A 83 -3.48 -16.44 -13.36
C LYS A 83 -4.44 -16.38 -12.16
N TRP A 84 -5.23 -15.31 -11.99
CA TRP A 84 -6.04 -15.12 -10.78
C TRP A 84 -7.55 -15.31 -10.97
N ALA A 85 -8.03 -15.54 -12.21
CA ALA A 85 -9.45 -15.71 -12.51
C ALA A 85 -9.98 -17.16 -12.33
N SER A 86 -9.22 -18.04 -11.67
CA SER A 86 -9.64 -19.42 -11.44
C SER A 86 -9.03 -19.98 -10.14
N ALA A 87 -9.69 -19.70 -9.03
CA ALA A 87 -9.64 -20.47 -7.79
C ALA A 87 -10.99 -20.33 -7.06
#